data_AF-A0A9D6QF16-F1
#
_entry.id   AF-A0A9D6QF16-F1
#
_cell.length_a   1.000
_cell.length_b   1.000
_cell.length_c   1.000
_cell.angle_alpha   90.00
_cell.angle_beta   90.00
_cell.angle_gamma   90.00
#
_symmetry.space_group_name_H-M   'P 1'
#
loop_
_entity.id
_entity.type
_entity.pdbx_description
1 polymer ?
#
loop_
_entity_poly.entity_id
_entity_poly.type
_entity_poly.pdbx_seq_one_letter_code
_entity_poly.pdbx_strand_id
1 'polypeptide(L)'
;MAKRKASAKPKLERRPRGEIDRNYFFGDVLRRTGAALWVALFLISAYMPFSWGQAQHNGANFGTVVAIFAVIGFALYLYGGHLRREATHWEAD
;
A
#
# COMPACT_ATOMS: atom_id res chain seq x y z
N MET A 1 43.22 -15.94 26.12
CA MET A 1 42.45 -14.88 25.43
C MET A 1 41.98 -15.40 24.08
N ALA A 2 40.84 -16.08 24.04
CA ALA A 2 40.30 -16.59 22.78
C ALA A 2 39.84 -15.41 21.92
N LYS A 3 40.45 -15.23 20.74
CA LYS A 3 40.01 -14.24 19.75
C LYS A 3 38.59 -14.62 19.33
N ARG A 4 37.58 -13.90 19.82
CA ARG A 4 36.20 -13.95 19.30
C ARG A 4 36.28 -13.63 17.81
N LYS A 5 35.98 -14.63 16.97
CA LYS A 5 35.73 -14.39 15.55
C LYS A 5 34.57 -13.40 15.47
N ALA A 6 34.83 -12.20 14.94
CA ALA A 6 33.78 -11.26 14.61
C ALA A 6 32.77 -12.00 13.73
N SER A 7 31.49 -11.97 14.09
CA SER A 7 30.41 -12.44 13.25
C SER A 7 30.58 -11.79 11.88
N ALA A 8 30.67 -12.62 10.83
CA ALA A 8 30.70 -12.13 9.47
C ALA A 8 29.50 -11.20 9.28
N LYS A 9 29.74 -9.97 8.78
CA LYS A 9 28.64 -9.09 8.41
C LYS A 9 27.77 -9.86 7.41
N PRO A 10 26.43 -9.86 7.57
CA PRO A 10 25.56 -10.57 6.64
C PRO A 10 25.87 -10.07 5.24
N LYS A 11 26.05 -11.01 4.32
CA LYS A 11 26.37 -10.68 2.94
C LYS A 11 25.11 -10.03 2.38
N LEU A 12 25.21 -8.73 2.08
CA LEU A 12 24.07 -8.01 1.51
C LEU A 12 23.88 -8.53 0.09
N GLU A 13 22.93 -9.44 -0.11
CA GLU A 13 22.61 -9.94 -1.44
C GLU A 13 21.66 -8.92 -2.12
N ARG A 14 22.10 -8.44 -3.29
CA ARG A 14 21.29 -7.54 -4.08
C ARG A 14 20.24 -8.37 -4.82
N ARG A 15 18.95 -8.11 -4.60
CA ARG A 15 17.89 -8.65 -5.47
C ARG A 15 18.20 -8.36 -6.94
N PRO A 16 17.81 -9.27 -7.86
CA PRO A 16 18.03 -9.08 -9.28
C PRO A 16 17.38 -7.76 -9.74
N ARG A 17 18.08 -6.99 -10.58
CA ARG A 17 17.64 -5.65 -11.01
C ARG A 17 16.23 -5.62 -11.59
N GLY A 18 15.84 -6.66 -12.34
CA GLY A 18 14.50 -6.76 -12.91
C GLY A 18 13.38 -6.84 -11.88
N GLU A 19 13.62 -7.46 -10.72
CA GLU A 19 12.64 -7.47 -9.63
C GLU A 19 12.55 -6.10 -8.94
N ILE A 20 13.70 -5.43 -8.77
CA ILE A 20 13.75 -4.10 -8.18
C ILE A 20 12.96 -3.09 -9.02
N ASP A 21 13.20 -3.06 -10.34
CA ASP A 21 12.52 -2.12 -11.23
C ASP A 21 11.00 -2.39 -11.29
N ARG A 22 10.62 -3.68 -11.31
CA ARG A 22 9.21 -4.08 -11.25
C ARG A 22 8.55 -3.63 -9.96
N ASN A 23 9.17 -3.92 -8.81
CA ASN A 23 8.61 -3.58 -7.50
C ASN A 23 8.60 -2.06 -7.27
N TYR A 24 9.58 -1.32 -7.81
CA TYR A 24 9.58 0.14 -7.78
C TYR A 24 8.42 0.71 -8.60
N PHE A 25 8.23 0.23 -9.83
CA PHE A 25 7.15 0.67 -10.72
C PHE A 25 5.77 0.37 -10.14
N PHE A 26 5.49 -0.90 -9.81
CA PHE A 26 4.20 -1.28 -9.23
C PHE A 26 4.00 -0.65 -7.85
N GLY A 27 5.06 -0.54 -7.05
CA GLY A 27 5.00 0.14 -5.77
C GLY A 27 4.55 1.60 -5.87
N ASP A 28 5.04 2.32 -6.87
CA ASP A 28 4.64 3.70 -7.15
C ASP A 28 3.21 3.79 -7.70
N VAL A 29 2.87 2.96 -8.68
CA VAL A 29 1.53 2.90 -9.29
C VAL A 29 0.46 2.60 -8.22
N LEU A 30 0.63 1.52 -7.46
CA LEU A 30 -0.34 1.11 -6.45
C LEU A 30 -0.52 2.16 -5.36
N ARG A 31 0.55 2.82 -4.95
CA ARG A 31 0.50 3.86 -3.93
C ARG A 31 -0.22 5.11 -4.43
N ARG A 32 0.05 5.54 -5.66
CA ARG A 32 -0.66 6.68 -6.29
C ARG A 32 -2.12 6.35 -6.53
N THR A 33 -2.44 5.16 -7.01
CA THR A 33 -3.82 4.70 -7.22
C THR A 33 -4.58 4.64 -5.90
N GLY A 34 -3.99 4.07 -4.85
CA GLY A 34 -4.60 4.04 -3.52
C GLY A 34 -4.85 5.44 -2.97
N ALA A 35 -3.87 6.35 -3.07
CA ALA A 35 -4.03 7.74 -2.64
C ALA A 35 -5.11 8.49 -3.43
N ALA A 36 -5.13 8.34 -4.77
CA ALA A 36 -6.15 8.94 -5.62
C ALA A 36 -7.56 8.46 -5.26
N LEU A 37 -7.70 7.17 -4.93
CA LEU A 37 -8.96 6.60 -4.52
C LEU A 37 -9.45 7.18 -3.18
N TRP A 38 -8.55 7.37 -2.21
CA TRP A 38 -8.87 8.04 -0.95
C TRP A 38 -9.31 9.49 -1.15
N VAL A 39 -8.63 10.24 -2.04
CA VAL A 39 -9.03 11.61 -2.40
C VAL A 39 -10.41 11.62 -3.05
N ALA A 40 -10.69 10.70 -3.98
CA ALA A 40 -12.00 10.60 -4.63
C ALA A 40 -13.11 10.30 -3.62
N LEU A 41 -12.91 9.32 -2.73
CA LEU A 41 -13.89 8.98 -1.69
C LEU A 41 -14.13 10.15 -0.72
N PHE A 42 -13.06 10.87 -0.36
CA PHE A 42 -13.17 12.07 0.47
C PHE A 42 -14.02 13.15 -0.22
N LEU A 43 -13.74 13.47 -1.48
CA LEU A 43 -14.50 14.46 -2.24
C LEU A 43 -15.97 14.05 -2.42
N ILE A 44 -16.23 12.77 -2.70
CA ILE A 44 -17.59 12.22 -2.78
C ILE A 44 -18.31 12.42 -1.44
N SER A 45 -17.64 12.13 -0.32
CA SER A 45 -18.21 12.30 1.02
C SER A 45 -18.44 13.75 1.44
N ALA A 46 -17.63 14.68 0.94
CA ALA A 46 -17.80 16.10 1.19
C ALA A 46 -18.91 16.70 0.34
N TYR A 47 -19.07 16.24 -0.91
CA TYR A 47 -20.08 16.77 -1.84
C TYR A 47 -21.48 16.24 -1.56
N MET A 48 -21.61 14.97 -1.19
CA MET A 48 -22.89 14.38 -0.79
C MET A 48 -22.95 14.29 0.74
N PRO A 49 -23.60 15.25 1.43
CA PRO A 49 -23.86 15.10 2.85
C PRO A 49 -24.87 13.97 3.05
N PHE A 50 -24.37 12.76 3.26
CA PHE A 50 -25.20 11.61 3.53
C PHE A 50 -25.72 11.70 4.97
N SER A 51 -27.03 11.70 5.16
CA SER A 51 -27.55 11.18 6.43
C SER A 51 -27.43 9.66 6.37
N TRP A 52 -26.86 9.05 7.41
CA TRP A 52 -26.74 7.59 7.53
C TRP A 52 -28.10 6.89 7.32
N GLY A 53 -29.20 7.56 7.69
CA GLY A 53 -30.57 7.10 7.46
C GLY A 53 -30.99 7.05 5.99
N GLN A 54 -30.59 8.01 5.13
CA GLN A 54 -30.88 7.96 3.69
C GLN A 54 -30.10 6.84 2.98
N ALA A 55 -28.86 6.58 3.43
CA ALA A 55 -28.04 5.49 2.88
C ALA A 55 -28.63 4.10 3.21
N GLN A 56 -29.23 3.93 4.39
CA GLN A 56 -29.94 2.69 4.77
C GLN A 56 -31.27 2.54 4.01
N HIS A 57 -31.99 3.64 3.77
CA HIS A 57 -33.31 3.60 3.11
C HIS A 57 -33.23 3.30 1.61
N ASN A 58 -32.10 3.60 0.97
CA ASN A 58 -31.82 3.31 -0.45
C ASN A 58 -31.21 1.91 -0.69
N GLY A 59 -31.17 1.06 0.35
CA GLY A 59 -30.63 -0.30 0.29
C GLY A 59 -29.10 -0.37 0.39
N ALA A 60 -28.58 -1.60 0.48
CA ALA A 60 -27.16 -1.94 0.75
C ALA A 60 -26.11 -1.38 -0.25
N ASN A 61 -26.49 -0.52 -1.20
CA ASN A 61 -25.77 -0.35 -2.45
C ASN A 61 -24.72 0.76 -2.47
N PHE A 62 -24.78 1.76 -1.59
CA PHE A 62 -23.82 2.88 -1.64
C PHE A 62 -22.76 2.82 -0.54
N GLY A 63 -23.17 2.74 0.73
CA GLY A 63 -22.24 2.67 1.86
C GLY A 63 -21.29 1.46 1.77
N THR A 64 -21.82 0.30 1.36
CA THR A 64 -21.03 -0.92 1.11
C THR A 64 -20.02 -0.71 -0.01
N VAL A 65 -20.41 -0.06 -1.11
CA VAL A 65 -19.51 0.20 -2.25
C VAL A 65 -18.39 1.15 -1.84
N VAL A 66 -18.72 2.24 -1.15
CA VAL A 66 -17.73 3.18 -0.59
C VAL A 66 -16.78 2.46 0.36
N ALA A 67 -17.28 1.58 1.22
CA ALA A 67 -16.45 0.80 2.15
C ALA A 67 -15.52 -0.17 1.40
N ILE A 68 -16.02 -0.89 0.39
CA ILE A 68 -15.20 -1.79 -0.46
C ILE A 68 -14.08 -1.00 -1.14
N PHE A 69 -14.41 0.14 -1.75
CA PHE A 69 -13.41 0.99 -2.38
C PHE A 69 -12.40 1.51 -1.36
N ALA A 70 -12.83 1.99 -0.19
CA ALA A 70 -11.91 2.44 0.87
C ALA A 70 -10.92 1.33 1.27
N VAL A 71 -11.40 0.10 1.45
CA VAL A 71 -10.55 -1.06 1.77
C VAL A 71 -9.57 -1.35 0.63
N ILE A 72 -10.02 -1.35 -0.63
CA ILE A 72 -9.15 -1.55 -1.80
C ILE A 72 -8.08 -0.45 -1.86
N GLY A 73 -8.47 0.82 -1.75
CA GLY A 73 -7.54 1.95 -1.80
C GLY A 73 -6.48 1.88 -0.70
N PHE A 74 -6.88 1.51 0.51
CA PHE A 74 -5.98 1.28 1.63
C PHE A 74 -5.01 0.12 1.37
N ALA A 75 -5.51 -1.03 0.91
CA ALA A 75 -4.70 -2.19 0.60
C ALA A 75 -3.66 -1.88 -0.50
N LEU A 76 -4.06 -1.20 -1.57
CA LEU A 76 -3.15 -0.78 -2.65
C LEU A 76 -2.08 0.19 -2.12
N TYR A 77 -2.46 1.14 -1.27
CA TYR A 77 -1.53 2.11 -0.69
C TYR A 77 -0.47 1.44 0.20
N LEU A 78 -0.90 0.52 1.07
CA LEU A 78 0.01 -0.23 1.94
C LEU A 78 0.89 -1.19 1.15
N TYR A 79 0.32 -1.95 0.22
CA TYR A 79 1.06 -2.92 -0.58
C TYR A 79 2.06 -2.23 -1.51
N GLY A 80 1.68 -1.09 -2.11
CA GLY A 80 2.63 -0.27 -2.88
C GLY A 80 3.80 0.24 -2.03
N GLY A 81 3.52 0.64 -0.78
CA GLY A 81 4.55 1.00 0.20
C GLY A 81 5.44 -0.17 0.62
N HIS A 82 4.92 -1.40 0.62
CA HIS A 82 5.70 -2.61 0.87
C HIS A 82 6.63 -2.91 -0.32
N LEU A 83 6.12 -2.93 -1.56
CA LEU A 83 6.94 -3.12 -2.77
C LEU A 83 8.07 -2.08 -2.91
N ARG A 84 7.80 -0.81 -2.55
CA ARG A 84 8.85 0.22 -2.52
C ARG A 84 9.94 -0.04 -1.47
N ARG A 85 9.59 -0.65 -0.34
CA ARG A 85 10.58 -1.05 0.67
C ARG A 85 11.42 -2.20 0.12
N GLU A 86 10.81 -3.23 -0.46
CA GLU A 86 11.55 -4.32 -1.09
C GLU A 86 12.50 -3.85 -2.21
N ALA A 87 12.10 -2.85 -3.00
CA ALA A 87 12.96 -2.30 -4.05
C ALA A 87 14.16 -1.48 -3.52
N THR A 88 14.10 -1.00 -2.28
CA THR A 88 15.11 -0.07 -1.72
C THR A 88 15.97 -0.67 -0.61
N HIS A 89 15.56 -1.81 -0.06
CA HIS A 89 16.27 -2.46 1.04
C HIS A 89 17.17 -3.56 0.48
N TRP A 90 18.40 -3.61 1.00
CA TRP A 90 19.31 -4.72 0.73
C TRP A 90 18.95 -5.85 1.69
N GLU A 91 18.72 -7.05 1.18
CA GLU A 91 18.50 -8.20 2.04
C GLU A 91 19.85 -8.62 2.65
N ALA A 92 19.86 -8.78 3.96
CA ALA A 92 20.97 -9.34 4.70
C ALA A 92 20.67 -10.84 4.85
N ASP A 93 21.47 -11.69 4.21
CA ASP A 93 21.43 -13.15 4.42
C ASP A 93 21.63 -13.54 5.89
#